data_AF-A0A932M312-F1
#
_entry.id   AF-A0A932M312-F1
#
_cell.length_a   1.000
_cell.length_b   1.000
_cell.length_c   1.000
_cell.angle_alpha   90.00
_cell.angle_beta   90.00
_cell.angle_gamma   90.00
#
_symmetry.space_group_name_H-M   'P 1'
#
loop_
_entity.id
_entity.type
_entity.pdbx_description
1 polymer ?
#
loop_
_entity_poly.entity_id
_entity_poly.type
_entity_poly.pdbx_seq_one_letter_code
_entity_poly.pdbx_strand_id
1 'polypeptide(L)'
;TRQEICRAIHAEQNVIIQAALHGVNLAGSTIYCTLTPCVLCAKMLVNARIKRFVSFGKYNDDGFVGLFREADIEVDIKQRPPSQVSYLD
;
A
#
# COMPACT_ATOMS: atom_id res chain seq x y z
N THR A 1 8.77 10.78 -9.71
CA THR A 1 9.69 11.18 -8.62
C THR A 1 10.79 10.15 -8.50
N ARG A 2 12.04 10.58 -8.24
CA ARG A 2 13.22 9.70 -8.06
C ARG A 2 13.24 9.12 -6.65
N GLN A 3 12.76 7.89 -6.48
CA GLN A 3 12.61 7.24 -5.16
C GLN A 3 13.96 6.98 -4.49
N GLU A 4 15.02 6.80 -5.27
CA GLU A 4 16.39 6.57 -4.82
C GLU A 4 17.07 7.80 -4.19
N ILE A 5 16.48 8.98 -4.35
CA ILE A 5 16.95 10.25 -3.72
C ILE A 5 16.05 10.64 -2.53
N CYS A 6 14.89 10.01 -2.41
CA CYS A 6 13.95 10.32 -1.34
C CYS A 6 14.55 9.94 0.02
N ARG A 7 14.71 10.92 0.91
CA ARG A 7 15.15 10.68 2.30
C ARG A 7 14.07 9.96 3.12
N ALA A 8 12.81 10.19 2.78
CA ALA A 8 11.68 9.58 3.49
C ALA A 8 11.41 8.17 2.96
N ILE A 9 11.19 7.24 3.89
CA ILE A 9 10.67 5.92 3.58
C ILE A 9 9.15 6.01 3.44
N HIS A 10 8.63 5.46 2.35
CA HIS A 10 7.19 5.48 2.08
C HIS A 10 6.42 4.63 3.10
N ALA A 11 5.12 4.91 3.28
CA ALA A 11 4.29 4.17 4.24
C ALA A 11 4.27 2.66 3.96
N GLU A 12 4.21 2.28 2.68
CA GLU A 12 4.20 0.90 2.19
C GLU A 12 5.52 0.18 2.42
N GLN A 13 6.64 0.91 2.42
CA GLN A 13 7.93 0.36 2.77
C GLN A 13 8.05 0.19 4.29
N ASN A 14 7.57 1.18 5.06
CA ASN A 14 7.57 1.11 6.51
C ASN A 14 6.75 -0.07 7.05
N VAL A 15 5.59 -0.38 6.47
CA VAL A 15 4.81 -1.55 6.93
C VAL A 15 5.56 -2.87 6.71
N ILE A 16 6.31 -3.01 5.60
CA ILE A 16 7.15 -4.18 5.34
C ILE A 16 8.30 -4.26 6.36
N ILE A 17 8.96 -3.13 6.63
CA ILE A 17 10.04 -3.04 7.63
C ILE A 17 9.52 -3.43 9.02
N GLN A 18 8.39 -2.86 9.44
CA GLN A 18 7.79 -3.15 10.75
C GLN A 18 7.39 -4.63 10.85
N ALA A 19 6.75 -5.17 9.82
CA ALA A 19 6.38 -6.58 9.79
C ALA A 19 7.61 -7.49 9.91
N ALA A 20 8.69 -7.19 9.19
CA ALA A 20 9.94 -7.93 9.27
C ALA A 20 10.59 -7.85 10.66
N LEU A 21 10.68 -6.65 11.24
CA LEU A 21 11.25 -6.43 12.58
C LEU A 21 10.49 -7.18 13.67
N HIS A 22 9.17 -7.32 13.51
CA HIS A 22 8.30 -7.97 14.48
C HIS A 22 7.95 -9.42 14.13
N GLY A 23 8.54 -10.00 13.07
CA GLY A 23 8.27 -11.38 12.65
C GLY A 23 6.84 -11.64 12.17
N VAL A 24 6.15 -10.60 11.69
CA VAL A 24 4.78 -10.68 11.16
C VAL A 24 4.81 -11.02 9.68
N ASN A 25 4.10 -12.06 9.27
CA ASN A 25 3.94 -12.42 7.86
C ASN A 25 2.86 -11.55 7.21
N LEU A 26 3.19 -10.87 6.10
CA LEU A 26 2.25 -10.06 5.32
C LEU A 26 1.52 -10.84 4.21
N ALA A 27 1.86 -12.11 3.99
CA ALA A 27 1.20 -12.91 2.97
C ALA A 27 -0.31 -13.02 3.22
N GLY A 28 -1.12 -12.74 2.20
CA GLY A 28 -2.58 -12.74 2.28
C GLY A 28 -3.19 -11.50 2.96
N SER A 29 -2.37 -10.55 3.43
CA SER A 29 -2.87 -9.36 4.15
C SER A 29 -3.59 -8.37 3.23
N THR A 30 -4.39 -7.49 3.85
CA THR A 30 -4.95 -6.30 3.20
C THR A 30 -4.22 -5.06 3.71
N ILE A 31 -3.71 -4.25 2.78
CA ILE A 31 -3.02 -2.99 3.10
C ILE A 31 -3.96 -1.82 2.83
N TYR A 32 -4.13 -0.95 3.82
CA TYR A 32 -4.83 0.32 3.68
C TYR A 32 -3.79 1.45 3.68
N CYS A 33 -3.78 2.26 2.62
CA CYS A 33 -2.92 3.43 2.49
C CYS A 33 -3.74 4.65 2.09
N THR A 34 -3.22 5.86 2.35
CA THR A 34 -3.91 7.10 1.98
C THR A 34 -3.78 7.41 0.49
N LEU A 35 -2.68 7.00 -0.14
CA LEU A 35 -2.36 7.20 -1.55
C LEU A 35 -2.06 5.86 -2.21
N THR A 36 -2.28 5.76 -3.53
CA THR A 36 -1.83 4.60 -4.32
C THR A 36 -0.31 4.48 -4.29
N PRO A 37 0.23 3.26 -4.42
CA PRO A 37 1.66 3.05 -4.25
C PRO A 37 2.40 3.49 -5.50
N CYS A 38 3.62 4.00 -5.29
CA CYS A 38 4.56 4.15 -6.39
C CYS A 38 5.00 2.77 -6.91
N VAL A 39 5.54 2.69 -8.12
CA VAL A 39 5.95 1.42 -8.75
C VAL A 39 6.92 0.60 -7.88
N LEU A 40 7.87 1.24 -7.19
CA LEU A 40 8.79 0.53 -6.30
C LEU A 40 8.07 -0.08 -5.10
N CYS A 41 7.19 0.67 -4.44
CA CYS A 41 6.38 0.16 -3.33
C CYS A 41 5.47 -0.98 -3.80
N ALA A 42 4.86 -0.85 -4.98
CA ALA A 42 4.03 -1.89 -5.56
C ALA A 42 4.82 -3.20 -5.77
N LYS A 43 6.04 -3.14 -6.33
CA LYS A 43 6.91 -4.32 -6.48
C LYS A 43 7.21 -4.99 -5.12
N MET A 44 7.46 -4.19 -4.10
CA MET A 44 7.73 -4.72 -2.75
C MET A 44 6.50 -5.40 -2.16
N LEU A 45 5.31 -4.80 -2.29
CA LEU A 45 4.05 -5.36 -1.82
C LEU A 45 3.67 -6.66 -2.55
N VAL A 46 3.91 -6.74 -3.86
CA VAL A 46 3.77 -7.99 -4.63
C VAL A 46 4.67 -9.09 -4.07
N ASN A 47 5.94 -8.79 -3.80
CA ASN A 47 6.87 -9.76 -3.22
C ASN A 47 6.52 -10.13 -1.77
N ALA A 48 5.88 -9.22 -1.03
CA ALA A 48 5.31 -9.49 0.30
C ALA A 48 4.02 -10.34 0.25
N ARG A 49 3.52 -10.66 -0.95
CA ARG A 49 2.35 -11.53 -1.20
C ARG A 49 1.07 -11.05 -0.53
N ILE A 50 0.85 -9.74 -0.48
CA ILE A 50 -0.42 -9.19 0.00
C ILE A 50 -1.56 -9.62 -0.94
N LYS A 51 -2.80 -9.64 -0.46
CA LYS A 51 -3.96 -10.03 -1.30
C LYS A 51 -4.76 -8.83 -1.82
N ARG A 52 -4.78 -7.73 -1.07
CA ARG A 52 -5.61 -6.57 -1.38
C ARG A 52 -4.96 -5.26 -0.96
N PHE A 53 -5.11 -4.23 -1.77
CA PHE A 53 -4.67 -2.88 -1.51
C PHE A 53 -5.84 -1.90 -1.59
N VAL A 54 -6.04 -1.11 -0.56
CA VAL A 54 -7.13 -0.14 -0.45
C VAL A 54 -6.54 1.26 -0.30
N SER A 55 -7.06 2.21 -1.08
CA SER A 55 -6.72 3.63 -0.95
C SER A 55 -7.94 4.52 -1.18
N PHE A 56 -7.87 5.77 -0.70
CA PHE A 56 -8.84 6.81 -1.07
C PHE A 56 -8.23 7.93 -1.92
N GLY A 57 -6.89 8.02 -1.96
CA GLY A 57 -6.16 9.01 -2.73
C GLY A 57 -5.38 8.36 -3.86
N LYS A 58 -5.12 9.13 -4.91
CA LYS A 58 -4.35 8.70 -6.07
C LYS A 58 -3.00 9.41 -6.06
N TYR A 59 -1.92 8.64 -6.16
CA TYR A 59 -0.58 9.13 -6.43
C TYR A 59 -0.41 9.41 -7.93
N ASN A 60 0.55 10.24 -8.31
CA ASN A 60 0.75 10.70 -9.69
C ASN A 60 1.25 9.61 -10.68
N ASP A 61 1.15 8.33 -10.34
CA ASP A 61 1.67 7.22 -11.13
C ASP A 61 0.73 6.01 -11.03
N ASP A 62 0.37 5.45 -12.19
CA ASP A 62 -0.50 4.28 -12.34
C ASP A 62 0.27 2.99 -12.68
N GLY A 63 1.61 3.04 -12.72
CA GLY A 63 2.44 1.87 -13.07
C GLY A 63 2.27 0.67 -12.12
N PHE A 64 1.67 0.87 -10.95
CA PHE A 64 1.32 -0.23 -10.03
C PHE A 64 0.16 -1.11 -10.54
N VAL A 65 -0.74 -0.57 -11.37
CA VAL A 65 -1.98 -1.24 -11.77
C VAL A 65 -1.70 -2.53 -12.54
N GLY A 66 -0.74 -2.50 -13.48
CA GLY A 66 -0.33 -3.69 -14.23
C GLY A 66 0.27 -4.74 -13.32
N LEU A 67 1.19 -4.34 -12.44
CA LEU A 67 1.86 -5.23 -11.49
C LEU A 67 0.87 -5.94 -10.55
N PHE A 68 -0.08 -5.19 -9.99
CA PHE A 68 -1.08 -5.76 -9.08
C PHE A 68 -2.04 -6.70 -9.82
N ARG A 69 -2.42 -6.36 -11.06
CA ARG A 69 -3.23 -7.25 -11.90
C ARG A 69 -2.53 -8.57 -12.21
N GLU A 70 -1.25 -8.52 -12.61
CA GLU A 70 -0.45 -9.72 -12.90
C GLU A 70 -0.23 -10.60 -11.66
N ALA A 71 -0.17 -9.98 -10.48
CA ALA A 71 0.01 -10.67 -9.21
C ALA A 71 -1.31 -11.10 -8.52
N ASP A 72 -2.47 -10.90 -9.16
CA ASP A 72 -3.79 -11.19 -8.60
C ASP A 72 -4.06 -10.50 -7.23
N ILE A 73 -3.64 -9.24 -7.13
CA ILE A 73 -3.87 -8.35 -5.99
C ILE A 73 -5.07 -7.46 -6.28
N GLU A 74 -6.08 -7.52 -5.41
CA GLU A 74 -7.28 -6.69 -5.51
C GLU A 74 -6.95 -5.23 -5.19
N VAL A 75 -7.49 -4.29 -5.98
CA VAL A 75 -7.31 -2.85 -5.76
C VAL A 75 -8.65 -2.18 -5.58
N ASP A 76 -8.82 -1.52 -4.43
CA ASP A 76 -10.00 -0.76 -4.10
C ASP A 76 -9.69 0.72 -3.91
N ILE A 77 -10.30 1.56 -4.74
CA ILE A 77 -10.33 3.01 -4.52
C ILE A 77 -11.66 3.36 -3.86
N LYS A 78 -11.61 3.73 -2.57
CA LYS A 78 -12.78 4.13 -1.78
C LYS A 78 -12.87 5.65 -1.65
N GLN A 79 -14.02 6.14 -1.22
CA GLN A 79 -14.13 7.54 -0.81
C GLN A 79 -13.31 7.78 0.46
N ARG A 80 -12.79 9.00 0.60
CA ARG A 80 -12.06 9.39 1.81
C ARG A 80 -13.00 9.30 3.02
N PRO A 81 -12.62 8.57 4.09
CA PRO A 81 -13.44 8.52 5.29
C PRO A 81 -13.52 9.90 5.97
N PRO A 82 -14.60 10.18 6.72
CA PRO A 82 -14.71 11.40 7.50
C PRO A 82 -13.61 11.48 8.56
N SER A 83 -13.19 12.69 8.91
CA SER A 83 -12.15 12.92 9.93
C SER A 83 -12.67 12.77 11.37
N GLN A 84 -13.99 12.72 11.54
CA GLN A 84 -14.63 12.53 12.84
C GLN A 84 -15.15 11.09 12.93
N VAL A 85 -14.70 10.36 13.96
CA VAL A 85 -15.26 9.05 14.29
C VAL A 85 -16.59 9.29 15.00
N SER A 86 -17.69 8.90 14.38
CA SER A 86 -19.05 9.15 14.87
C SER A 86 -19.71 7.95 15.53
N TYR A 87 -19.04 6.80 15.57
CA TYR A 87 -19.57 5.56 16.14
C TYR A 87 -18.46 4.86 16.93
N LEU A 88 -18.45 5.13 18.24
CA LEU A 88 -17.73 4.36 19.25
C LEU A 88 -18.72 4.17 20.39
N ASP A 89 -19.80 3.44 20.11
CA ASP A 89 -20.64 2.85 21.15
C ASP A 89 -20.09 1.45 21.45
#